data_AF-A0A662RDC5-F1
#
_entry.id   AF-A0A662RDC5-F1
#
_cell.length_a   1.000
_cell.length_b   1.000
_cell.length_c   1.000
_cell.angle_alpha   90.00
_cell.angle_beta   90.00
_cell.angle_gamma   90.00
#
_symmetry.space_group_name_H-M   'P 1'
#
loop_
_entity.id
_entity.type
_entity.pdbx_description
1 polymer ?
#
loop_
_entity_poly.entity_id
_entity_poly.type
_entity_poly.pdbx_seq_one_letter_code
_entity_poly.pdbx_strand_id
1 'polypeptide(L)'
;MCPVCYCKTCFFEQPLGKPEGVDLLNIVGLRGSIKVPSDSLLFQLTRMYHDCFTCVHCGACADACPKEIPLTNIFPWISEKVKELFEYKSGRDVEETLPLLTYQEDELQPRE
;
A
#
# COMPACT_ATOMS: atom_id res chain seq x y z
N MET A 1 3.04 9.02 -11.90
CA MET A 1 4.26 8.75 -11.13
C MET A 1 4.03 7.51 -10.26
N CYS A 2 4.92 6.51 -10.33
CA CYS A 2 4.99 5.38 -9.38
C CYS A 2 6.40 5.36 -8.77
N PRO A 3 6.56 5.69 -7.48
CA PRO A 3 7.80 5.50 -6.75
C PRO A 3 7.58 4.54 -5.56
N VAL A 4 6.73 3.51 -5.75
CA VAL A 4 6.38 2.35 -4.88
C VAL A 4 5.89 2.66 -3.45
N CYS A 5 6.16 3.83 -2.90
CA CYS A 5 5.57 4.35 -1.68
C CYS A 5 5.73 5.88 -1.70
N TYR A 6 4.70 6.61 -1.31
CA TYR A 6 4.75 8.08 -1.18
C TYR A 6 4.74 8.56 0.28
N CYS A 7 4.77 7.63 1.24
CA CYS A 7 4.79 7.97 2.65
C CYS A 7 6.09 8.71 3.00
N LYS A 8 5.97 9.80 3.76
CA LYS A 8 7.13 10.54 4.28
C LYS A 8 7.89 9.74 5.35
N THR A 9 7.15 8.94 6.12
CA THR A 9 7.67 8.06 7.17
C THR A 9 7.01 6.70 7.03
N CYS A 10 7.82 5.64 6.90
CA CYS A 10 7.30 4.28 6.77
C CYS A 10 7.01 3.67 8.15
N PHE A 11 5.79 3.18 8.37
CA PHE A 11 5.41 2.48 9.60
C PHE A 11 6.36 1.30 9.92
N PHE A 12 6.74 0.53 8.91
CA PHE A 12 7.62 -0.63 9.04
C PHE A 12 9.09 -0.28 9.29
N GLU A 13 9.43 1.01 9.32
CA GLU A 13 10.75 1.49 9.76
C GLU A 13 10.70 2.08 11.18
N GLN A 14 9.50 2.25 11.75
CA GLN A 14 9.32 2.74 13.12
C GLN A 14 9.38 1.58 14.13
N PRO A 15 9.69 1.83 15.41
CA PRO A 15 9.81 0.79 16.42
C PRO A 15 8.60 -0.15 16.52
N LEU A 16 7.38 0.38 16.38
CA LEU A 16 6.16 -0.42 16.43
C LEU A 16 5.96 -1.32 15.20
N GLY A 17 6.45 -0.93 14.04
CA GLY A 17 6.34 -1.72 12.80
C GLY A 17 7.57 -2.58 12.50
N LYS A 18 8.64 -2.43 13.29
CA LYS A 18 9.89 -3.18 13.17
C LYS A 18 10.31 -3.75 14.54
N PRO A 19 9.54 -4.71 15.09
CA PRO A 19 9.89 -5.31 16.37
C PRO A 19 11.23 -6.03 16.27
N GLU A 20 12.14 -5.73 17.19
CA GLU A 20 13.50 -6.28 17.22
C GLU A 20 13.82 -6.90 18.59
N GLY A 21 14.67 -7.93 18.59
CA GLY A 21 15.17 -8.56 19.82
C GLY A 21 14.07 -8.99 20.80
N VAL A 22 14.03 -8.33 21.97
CA VAL A 22 13.10 -8.63 23.06
C VAL A 22 11.64 -8.32 22.71
N ASP A 23 11.38 -7.44 21.75
CA ASP A 23 10.01 -7.08 21.35
C ASP A 23 9.26 -8.30 20.81
N LEU A 24 9.95 -9.15 20.04
CA LEU A 24 9.38 -10.39 19.51
C LEU A 24 9.01 -11.35 20.65
N LEU A 25 9.84 -11.46 21.69
CA LEU A 25 9.56 -12.28 22.87
C LEU A 25 8.38 -11.74 23.66
N ASN A 26 8.28 -10.42 23.80
CA ASN A 26 7.13 -9.77 24.44
C ASN A 26 5.83 -10.05 23.66
N ILE A 27 5.86 -9.94 22.33
CA ILE A 27 4.70 -10.25 21.49
C ILE A 27 4.31 -11.73 21.61
N VAL A 28 5.27 -12.64 21.63
CA VAL A 28 5.02 -14.07 21.87
C VAL A 28 4.46 -14.31 23.27
N GLY A 29 4.97 -13.64 24.30
CA GLY A 29 4.45 -13.71 25.66
C GLY A 29 2.97 -13.30 25.76
N LEU A 30 2.54 -12.35 24.93
CA LEU A 30 1.15 -11.88 24.85
C LEU A 30 0.26 -12.75 23.94
N ARG A 31 0.77 -13.20 22.80
CA ARG A 31 -0.01 -13.90 21.75
C ARG A 31 0.15 -15.42 21.75
N GLY A 32 1.06 -15.97 22.55
CA GLY A 32 1.45 -17.38 22.59
C GLY A 32 2.36 -17.82 21.45
N SER A 33 2.16 -17.29 20.24
CA SER A 33 3.02 -17.53 19.08
C SER A 33 3.02 -16.34 18.11
N ILE A 34 4.04 -16.26 17.25
CA ILE A 34 4.14 -15.25 16.20
C ILE A 34 4.73 -15.86 14.93
N LYS A 35 4.29 -15.37 13.76
CA LYS A 35 4.94 -15.63 12.47
C LYS A 35 6.15 -14.70 12.33
N VAL A 36 7.27 -15.20 11.80
CA VAL A 36 8.46 -14.39 11.50
C VAL A 36 8.77 -14.48 10.00
N PRO A 37 8.90 -13.35 9.27
CA PRO A 37 8.71 -11.98 9.73
C PRO A 37 7.26 -11.70 10.15
N SER A 38 7.09 -10.91 11.21
CA SER A 38 5.75 -10.52 11.70
C SER A 38 5.06 -9.59 10.72
N ASP A 39 3.73 -9.57 10.76
CA ASP A 39 2.91 -8.61 10.01
C ASP A 39 3.13 -8.60 8.48
N SER A 40 3.63 -9.72 7.93
CA SER A 40 3.90 -9.87 6.51
C SER A 40 2.69 -9.56 5.63
N LEU A 41 1.49 -9.92 6.09
CA LEU A 41 0.24 -9.63 5.37
C LEU A 41 -0.09 -8.14 5.40
N LEU A 42 0.03 -7.51 6.57
CA LEU A 42 -0.19 -6.08 6.73
C LEU A 42 0.73 -5.29 5.81
N PHE A 43 2.00 -5.67 5.72
CA PHE A 43 2.97 -5.06 4.80
C PHE A 43 2.49 -5.07 3.34
N GLN A 44 2.01 -6.22 2.84
CA GLN A 44 1.53 -6.33 1.46
C GLN A 44 0.24 -5.51 1.23
N LEU A 45 -0.68 -5.50 2.21
CA LEU A 45 -1.91 -4.71 2.13
C LEU A 45 -1.62 -3.20 2.14
N THR A 46 -0.72 -2.73 3.01
CA THR A 46 -0.30 -1.33 3.05
C THR A 46 0.34 -0.90 1.73
N ARG A 47 1.22 -1.75 1.16
CA ARG A 47 1.83 -1.45 -0.14
C ARG A 47 0.78 -1.38 -1.26
N MET A 48 -0.14 -2.35 -1.32
CA MET A 48 -1.24 -2.33 -2.29
C MET A 48 -2.08 -1.05 -2.18
N TYR A 49 -2.35 -0.61 -0.96
CA TYR A 49 -3.09 0.62 -0.69
C TYR A 49 -2.32 1.89 -1.13
N HIS A 50 -1.01 1.97 -0.94
CA HIS A 50 -0.23 3.11 -1.45
C HIS A 50 -0.12 3.11 -2.97
N ASP A 51 -0.02 1.93 -3.59
CA ASP A 51 0.12 1.79 -5.04
C ASP A 51 -1.20 2.02 -5.79
N CYS A 52 -2.37 1.81 -5.18
CA CYS A 52 -3.64 1.87 -5.92
C CYS A 52 -3.94 3.25 -6.54
N PHE A 53 -3.53 4.35 -5.92
CA PHE A 53 -3.67 5.71 -6.48
C PHE A 53 -2.48 6.14 -7.35
N THR A 54 -1.35 5.44 -7.33
CA THR A 54 -0.12 5.89 -8.00
C THR A 54 0.33 4.96 -9.13
N CYS A 55 -0.25 3.77 -9.25
CA CYS A 55 0.11 2.79 -10.27
C CYS A 55 -0.12 3.35 -11.69
N VAL A 56 0.92 3.28 -12.52
CA VAL A 56 0.90 3.65 -13.94
C VAL A 56 1.12 2.45 -14.86
N HIS A 57 0.93 1.23 -14.34
CA HIS A 57 1.03 -0.03 -15.08
C HIS A 57 2.39 -0.26 -15.79
N CYS A 58 3.49 0.21 -15.20
CA CYS A 58 4.83 0.10 -15.81
C CYS A 58 5.50 -1.27 -15.66
N GLY A 59 5.01 -2.15 -14.78
CA GLY A 59 5.57 -3.50 -14.57
C GLY A 59 6.84 -3.60 -13.72
N ALA A 60 7.55 -2.50 -13.48
CA ALA A 60 8.85 -2.51 -12.77
C ALA A 60 8.82 -3.17 -11.37
N CYS A 61 7.68 -3.12 -10.67
CA CYS A 61 7.54 -3.78 -9.37
C CYS A 61 7.55 -5.32 -9.46
N ALA A 62 6.98 -5.89 -10.52
CA ALA A 62 6.99 -7.34 -10.75
C ALA A 62 8.39 -7.81 -11.15
N ASP A 63 9.06 -7.07 -12.03
CA ASP A 63 10.43 -7.37 -12.48
C ASP A 63 11.44 -7.35 -11.31
N ALA A 64 11.25 -6.43 -10.36
CA ALA A 64 12.11 -6.32 -9.18
C ALA A 64 11.78 -7.35 -8.07
N CYS A 65 10.72 -8.15 -8.20
CA CYS A 65 10.26 -9.01 -7.12
C CYS A 65 11.09 -10.31 -7.03
N PRO A 66 11.86 -10.54 -5.94
CA PRO A 66 12.67 -11.76 -5.80
C PRO A 66 11.86 -13.02 -5.53
N LYS A 67 10.54 -12.88 -5.37
CA LYS A 67 9.59 -13.98 -5.14
C LYS A 67 8.65 -14.21 -6.32
N GLU A 68 8.88 -13.52 -7.44
CA GLU A 68 8.15 -13.71 -8.69
C GLU A 68 6.62 -13.59 -8.52
N ILE A 69 6.20 -12.74 -7.58
CA ILE A 69 4.78 -12.46 -7.35
C ILE A 69 4.27 -11.69 -8.58
N PRO A 70 3.12 -12.09 -9.18
CA PRO A 70 2.57 -11.43 -10.36
C PRO A 70 1.90 -10.08 -10.00
N LEU A 71 2.70 -9.11 -9.57
CA LEU A 71 2.22 -7.80 -9.09
C LEU A 71 1.50 -7.00 -10.19
N THR A 72 1.83 -7.25 -11.45
CA THR A 72 1.13 -6.72 -12.63
C THR A 72 -0.32 -7.19 -12.76
N ASN A 73 -0.73 -8.23 -12.05
CA ASN A 73 -2.14 -8.64 -11.99
C ASN A 73 -2.90 -7.94 -10.85
N ILE A 74 -2.18 -7.52 -9.80
CA ILE A 74 -2.78 -7.04 -8.55
C ILE A 74 -2.89 -5.50 -8.57
N PHE A 75 -1.77 -4.79 -8.73
CA PHE A 75 -1.74 -3.33 -8.61
C PHE A 75 -2.48 -2.62 -9.75
N PRO A 76 -2.31 -3.02 -11.02
CA PRO A 76 -3.17 -2.58 -12.12
C PRO A 76 -4.66 -2.73 -11.83
N TRP A 77 -5.08 -3.90 -11.37
CA TRP A 77 -6.49 -4.21 -11.15
C TRP A 77 -7.12 -3.30 -10.07
N ILE A 78 -6.47 -3.17 -8.91
CA ILE A 78 -7.00 -2.29 -7.85
C ILE A 78 -6.93 -0.82 -8.26
N SER A 79 -5.90 -0.42 -9.02
CA SER A 79 -5.78 0.95 -9.51
C SER A 79 -6.93 1.30 -10.45
N GLU A 80 -7.31 0.43 -11.39
CA GLU A 80 -8.48 0.68 -12.24
C GLU A 80 -9.76 0.85 -11.41
N LYS A 81 -9.96 0.05 -10.35
CA LYS A 81 -11.12 0.22 -9.46
C LYS A 81 -11.14 1.56 -8.72
N VAL A 82 -9.98 2.05 -8.34
CA VAL A 82 -9.85 3.36 -7.71
C VAL A 82 -10.06 4.51 -8.71
N LYS A 83 -9.56 4.36 -9.94
CA LYS A 83 -9.79 5.33 -11.03
C LYS A 83 -11.27 5.46 -11.35
N GLU A 84 -11.98 4.33 -11.46
CA GLU A 84 -13.44 4.30 -11.66
C GLU A 84 -14.20 4.95 -10.49
N LEU A 85 -13.71 4.76 -9.26
CA LEU A 85 -14.37 5.26 -8.05
C LEU A 85 -14.25 6.78 -7.88
N PHE A 86 -13.09 7.37 -8.20
CA PHE A 86 -12.79 8.78 -7.94
C PHE A 86 -12.64 9.63 -9.22
N GLU A 87 -12.95 9.07 -10.39
CA GLU A 87 -12.69 9.70 -11.71
C GLU A 87 -11.26 10.24 -11.87
N TYR A 88 -10.32 9.59 -11.18
CA TYR A 88 -8.94 10.01 -11.08
C TYR A 88 -8.07 9.17 -12.01
N LYS A 89 -6.99 9.75 -12.57
CA LYS A 89 -6.05 9.01 -13.43
C LYS A 89 -4.62 9.18 -12.94
N SER A 90 -4.07 8.10 -12.40
CA SER A 90 -2.70 8.06 -11.89
C SER A 90 -1.68 8.57 -12.92
N GLY A 91 -0.87 9.55 -12.50
CA GLY A 91 0.24 10.06 -13.28
C GLY A 91 -0.14 10.94 -14.47
N ARG A 92 -1.36 11.48 -14.53
CA ARG A 92 -1.74 12.49 -15.54
C ARG A 92 -1.07 13.84 -15.30
N ASP A 93 -0.92 14.22 -14.04
CA ASP A 93 -0.29 15.45 -13.57
C ASP A 93 0.49 15.13 -12.28
N VAL A 94 1.62 15.78 -12.07
CA VAL A 94 2.45 15.63 -10.86
C VAL A 94 2.02 16.58 -9.75
N GLU A 95 1.37 17.69 -10.10
CA GLU A 95 0.87 18.68 -9.13
C GLU A 95 -0.53 18.32 -8.61
N GLU A 96 -1.19 17.34 -9.23
CA GLU A 96 -2.47 16.86 -8.77
C GLU A 96 -2.35 16.01 -7.50
N THR A 97 -3.08 16.41 -6.46
CA THR A 97 -3.14 15.71 -5.18
C THR A 97 -3.90 14.39 -5.30
N LEU A 98 -3.43 13.36 -4.59
CA LEU A 98 -4.13 12.08 -4.51
C LEU A 98 -5.52 12.26 -3.83
N PRO A 99 -6.59 11.60 -4.31
CA PRO A 99 -7.93 11.76 -3.77
C PRO A 99 -8.03 11.62 -2.24
N LEU A 100 -7.36 10.62 -1.64
CA LEU A 100 -7.41 10.39 -0.18
C LEU A 100 -6.57 11.36 0.66
N LEU A 101 -5.84 12.29 0.04
CA LEU A 101 -5.10 13.34 0.74
C LEU A 101 -5.86 14.67 0.77
N THR A 102 -7.03 14.73 0.10
CA THR A 102 -7.92 15.88 0.08
C THR A 102 -9.30 15.48 0.57
N TYR A 103 -10.19 16.46 0.73
CA TYR A 103 -11.59 16.25 1.05
C TYR A 103 -12.45 17.06 0.07
N GLN A 104 -13.51 16.45 -0.42
CA GLN A 104 -14.54 17.11 -1.22
C GLN A 104 -15.91 16.73 -0.65
N GLU A 105 -16.80 17.71 -0.46
CA GLU A 105 -18.11 17.50 0.17
C GLU A 105 -18.97 16.50 -0.63
N ASP A 106 -18.99 16.65 -1.96
CA ASP A 106 -19.77 15.81 -2.88
C ASP A 106 -18.89 14.81 -3.65
N GLU A 107 -17.96 14.11 -3.00
CA GLU A 107 -17.05 13.16 -3.67
C GLU A 107 -17.71 11.81 -4.00
N LEU A 108 -18.47 11.24 -3.03
CA LEU A 108 -19.08 9.92 -3.15
C LEU A 108 -20.51 9.94 -2.59
N GLN A 109 -21.47 9.57 -3.44
CA GLN A 109 -22.85 9.35 -3.02
C GLN A 109 -23.01 7.95 -2.38
N PRO A 110 -23.95 7.75 -1.44
CA PRO A 110 -24.25 6.44 -0.89
C PRO A 110 -24.53 5.43 -2.01
N ARG A 111 -23.83 4.29 -1.98
CA ARG A 111 -24.03 3.20 -2.94
C ARG A 111 -25.07 2.23 -2.38
N GLU A 112 -26.08 1.90 -3.19
CA GLU A 112 -27.12 0.90 -2.90
C GLU A 112 -26.55 -0.53 -2.80
#